data_AF-A0A4V3GUR3-F1
#
_entry.id   AF-A0A4V3GUR3-F1
#
_cell.length_a   1.000
_cell.length_b   1.000
_cell.length_c   1.000
_cell.angle_alpha   90.00
_cell.angle_beta   90.00
_cell.angle_gamma   90.00
#
_symmetry.space_group_name_H-M   'P 1'
#
loop_
_entity.id
_entity.type
_entity.pdbx_description
1 polymer ?
#
loop_
_entity_poly.entity_id
_entity_poly.type
_entity_poly.pdbx_seq_one_letter_code
_entity_poly.pdbx_strand_id
1 'polypeptide(L)'
;MLVAASAFLSSGLSAHLIGLLGALGLPVAAAVGLAALPGVGQSGARLAETLAGHRIRPLGLGVLASGVLLAGMIAGLAVAGPGAIALILVLAYGAGNGALTVVRGAQPMVLFQLASYAEISGRLVAPSFLAAAFAPPVYAAAIEIWGARAAMGLSLGLALATFAAAWALWARIGPTTDPGLPV
;
A
#
# COMPACT_ATOMS: atom_id res chain seq x y z
N MET A 1 -10.28 -4.54 -7.37
CA MET A 1 -9.80 -3.14 -7.35
C MET A 1 -8.72 -2.92 -6.28
N LEU A 2 -9.01 -3.14 -4.99
CA LEU A 2 -8.03 -2.98 -3.88
C LEU A 2 -6.67 -3.67 -4.16
N VAL A 3 -6.71 -4.95 -4.54
CA VAL A 3 -5.49 -5.76 -4.77
C VAL A 3 -4.68 -5.24 -5.96
N ALA A 4 -5.33 -4.96 -7.09
CA ALA A 4 -4.67 -4.48 -8.29
C ALA A 4 -4.09 -3.06 -8.11
N ALA A 5 -4.83 -2.14 -7.48
CA ALA A 5 -4.38 -0.76 -7.26
C ALA A 5 -3.17 -0.70 -6.30
N SER A 6 -3.20 -1.46 -5.20
CA SER A 6 -2.07 -1.55 -4.27
C SER A 6 -0.85 -2.22 -4.90
N ALA A 7 -1.05 -3.27 -5.72
CA ALA A 7 0.04 -3.93 -6.44
C ALA A 7 0.70 -3.01 -7.49
N PHE A 8 -0.11 -2.25 -8.24
CA PHE A 8 0.36 -1.25 -9.20
C PHE A 8 1.17 -0.15 -8.49
N LEU A 9 0.62 0.45 -7.44
CA LEU A 9 1.30 1.50 -6.67
C LEU A 9 2.63 1.00 -6.10
N SER A 10 2.63 -0.18 -5.48
CA SER A 10 3.85 -0.76 -4.89
C SER A 10 4.93 -1.02 -5.93
N SER A 11 4.56 -1.63 -7.07
CA SER A 11 5.52 -1.93 -8.13
C SER A 11 6.09 -0.67 -8.78
N GLY A 12 5.23 0.28 -9.14
CA GLY A 12 5.63 1.53 -9.78
C GLY A 12 6.50 2.41 -8.87
N LEU A 13 6.08 2.59 -7.61
CA LEU A 13 6.82 3.40 -6.64
C LEU A 13 8.16 2.77 -6.28
N SER A 14 8.21 1.44 -6.08
CA SER A 14 9.47 0.73 -5.77
C SER A 14 10.51 0.91 -6.89
N ALA A 15 10.08 0.80 -8.15
CA ALA A 15 10.97 0.96 -9.29
C ALA A 15 11.54 2.38 -9.45
N HIS A 16 10.82 3.40 -9.00
CA HIS A 16 11.19 4.81 -9.21
C HIS A 16 11.51 5.57 -7.91
N LEU A 17 11.52 4.91 -6.75
CA LEU A 17 11.58 5.58 -5.44
C LEU A 17 12.80 6.50 -5.30
N ILE A 18 13.98 6.01 -5.69
CA ILE A 18 15.23 6.79 -5.62
C ILE A 18 15.14 8.02 -6.54
N GLY A 19 14.68 7.83 -7.78
CA GLY A 19 14.53 8.92 -8.76
C GLY A 19 13.48 9.94 -8.33
N LEU A 20 12.36 9.49 -7.77
CA LEU A 20 11.31 10.35 -7.22
C LEU A 20 11.84 11.18 -6.05
N LEU A 21 12.54 10.57 -5.10
CA LEU A 21 13.14 11.29 -3.98
C LEU A 21 14.16 12.35 -4.46
N GLY A 22 15.01 11.99 -5.43
CA GLY A 22 15.94 12.93 -6.05
C GLY A 22 15.22 14.11 -6.71
N ALA A 23 14.18 13.84 -7.49
CA ALA A 23 13.37 14.86 -8.16
C ALA A 23 12.51 15.70 -7.19
N LEU A 24 12.25 15.20 -5.99
CA LEU A 24 11.63 15.94 -4.89
C LEU A 24 12.65 16.80 -4.11
N GLY A 25 13.90 16.88 -4.58
CA GLY A 25 14.94 17.77 -4.06
C GLY A 25 15.92 17.10 -3.09
N LEU A 26 15.90 15.77 -2.94
CA LEU A 26 16.86 15.09 -2.08
C LEU A 26 18.20 14.92 -2.81
N PRO A 27 19.34 15.15 -2.13
CA PRO A 27 20.63 14.77 -2.67
C PRO A 27 20.70 13.25 -2.84
N VAL A 28 21.45 12.79 -3.84
CA VAL A 28 21.51 11.36 -4.25
C VAL A 28 21.77 10.43 -3.06
N ALA A 29 22.74 10.77 -2.19
CA ALA A 29 23.05 9.96 -1.01
C ALA A 29 21.85 9.82 -0.05
N ALA A 30 21.09 10.89 0.17
CA ALA A 30 19.90 10.84 1.01
C ALA A 30 18.75 10.08 0.35
N ALA A 31 18.56 10.24 -0.97
CA ALA A 31 17.56 9.50 -1.72
C ALA A 31 17.81 7.98 -1.67
N VAL A 32 19.06 7.55 -1.87
CA VAL A 32 19.47 6.14 -1.74
C VAL A 32 19.30 5.64 -0.31
N GLY A 33 19.77 6.41 0.68
CA GLY A 33 19.67 6.04 2.09
C GLY A 33 18.21 5.86 2.54
N LEU A 34 17.32 6.77 2.15
CA LEU A 34 15.91 6.65 2.46
C LEU A 34 15.25 5.50 1.68
N ALA A 35 15.56 5.30 0.40
CA ALA A 35 14.97 4.23 -0.40
C ALA A 35 15.29 2.81 0.12
N ALA A 36 16.27 2.65 1.00
CA ALA A 36 16.55 1.39 1.70
C ALA A 36 15.63 1.12 2.90
N LEU A 37 14.92 2.13 3.40
CA LEU A 37 14.09 2.06 4.61
C LEU A 37 12.64 1.55 4.45
N PRO A 38 12.03 1.35 3.25
CA PRO A 38 10.68 0.77 3.16
C PRO A 38 10.54 -0.55 3.93
N GLY A 39 11.58 -1.41 3.90
CA GLY A 39 11.59 -2.69 4.61
C GLY A 39 11.49 -2.55 6.14
N VAL A 40 12.01 -1.44 6.69
CA VAL A 40 11.90 -1.11 8.13
C VAL A 40 10.46 -0.77 8.48
N GLY A 41 9.81 0.08 7.67
CA GLY A 41 8.39 0.40 7.82
C GLY A 41 7.52 -0.85 7.73
N GLN A 42 7.80 -1.73 6.76
CA GLN A 42 7.10 -3.01 6.58
C GLN A 42 7.26 -3.93 7.80
N SER A 43 8.48 -4.09 8.30
CA SER A 43 8.76 -4.90 9.50
C SER A 43 8.07 -4.33 10.73
N GLY A 44 8.11 -3.00 10.90
CA GLY A 44 7.43 -2.30 11.98
C GLY A 44 5.91 -2.51 11.96
N ALA A 45 5.28 -2.43 10.79
CA ALA A 45 3.86 -2.71 10.63
C ALA A 45 3.51 -4.16 11.01
N ARG A 46 4.38 -5.12 10.63
CA ARG A 46 4.18 -6.54 10.95
C ARG A 46 4.32 -6.82 12.45
N LEU A 47 5.29 -6.19 13.11
CA LEU A 47 5.44 -6.25 14.56
C LEU A 47 4.22 -5.63 15.26
N ALA A 48 3.78 -4.44 14.82
CA ALA A 48 2.61 -3.78 15.39
C ALA A 48 1.34 -4.63 15.27
N GLU A 49 1.13 -5.27 14.12
CA GLU A 49 0.05 -6.23 13.91
C GLU A 49 0.16 -7.44 14.85
N THR A 50 1.36 -8.02 14.96
CA THR A 50 1.60 -9.22 15.78
C THR A 50 1.37 -8.93 17.27
N LEU A 51 1.78 -7.74 17.74
CA LEU A 51 1.54 -7.24 19.10
C LEU A 51 0.07 -6.85 19.35
N ALA A 52 -0.62 -6.37 18.31
CA ALA A 52 -2.05 -6.12 18.38
C ALA A 52 -2.85 -7.43 18.52
N GLY A 53 -2.35 -8.53 17.96
CA GLY A 53 -2.95 -9.87 18.06
C GLY A 53 -4.35 -9.91 17.43
N HIS A 54 -5.30 -10.56 18.10
CA HIS A 54 -6.70 -10.66 17.65
C HIS A 54 -7.53 -9.38 17.90
N ARG A 55 -6.94 -8.32 18.46
CA ARG A 55 -7.67 -7.08 18.79
C ARG A 55 -8.08 -6.28 17.56
N ILE A 56 -7.34 -6.42 16.45
CA ILE A 56 -7.63 -5.72 15.19
C ILE A 56 -8.12 -6.75 14.17
N ARG A 57 -9.39 -6.60 13.76
CA ARG A 57 -9.99 -7.45 12.71
C ARG A 57 -9.26 -7.24 11.37
N PRO A 58 -9.12 -8.27 10.51
CA PRO A 58 -8.46 -8.13 9.21
C PRO A 58 -9.02 -7.00 8.33
N LEU A 59 -10.34 -6.76 8.39
CA LEU A 59 -10.99 -5.64 7.69
C LEU A 59 -10.54 -4.27 8.22
N GLY A 60 -10.46 -4.12 9.54
CA GLY A 60 -9.99 -2.88 10.19
C GLY A 60 -8.51 -2.63 9.95
N LEU A 61 -7.69 -3.69 9.94
CA LEU A 61 -6.27 -3.62 9.57
C LEU A 61 -6.11 -3.13 8.12
N GLY A 62 -6.98 -3.56 7.20
CA GLY A 62 -6.99 -3.08 5.82
C GLY A 62 -7.25 -1.57 5.69
N VAL A 63 -8.20 -1.04 6.47
CA VAL A 63 -8.48 0.40 6.52
C VAL A 63 -7.30 1.16 7.12
N LEU A 64 -6.73 0.69 8.23
CA LEU A 64 -5.58 1.34 8.86
C LEU A 64 -4.36 1.32 7.93
N ALA A 65 -4.05 0.19 7.29
CA ALA A 65 -2.93 0.03 6.38
C ALA A 65 -3.04 0.94 5.15
N SER A 66 -4.22 0.97 4.52
CA SER A 66 -4.47 1.86 3.38
C SER A 66 -4.51 3.33 3.79
N GLY A 67 -4.93 3.65 5.02
CA GLY A 67 -4.88 5.00 5.58
C GLY A 67 -3.45 5.48 5.83
N VAL A 68 -2.59 4.63 6.38
CA VAL A 68 -1.15 4.92 6.55
C VAL A 68 -0.49 5.15 5.19
N LEU A 69 -0.79 4.31 4.20
CA LEU A 69 -0.29 4.47 2.83
C LEU A 69 -0.75 5.81 2.23
N LEU A 70 -2.04 6.16 2.38
CA LEU A 70 -2.61 7.42 1.91
C LEU A 70 -1.95 8.63 2.58
N ALA A 71 -1.81 8.62 3.91
CA ALA A 71 -1.12 9.68 4.65
C ALA A 71 0.33 9.84 4.21
N GLY A 72 1.02 8.73 3.94
CA GLY A 72 2.36 8.72 3.35
C GLY A 72 2.41 9.43 1.99
N MET A 73 1.47 9.12 1.09
CA MET A 73 1.42 9.77 -0.23
C MET A 73 1.10 11.27 -0.14
N ILE A 74 0.22 11.67 0.80
CA ILE A 74 -0.07 13.08 1.08
C ILE A 74 1.20 13.80 1.58
N ALA A 75 1.90 13.20 2.54
CA ALA A 75 3.17 13.73 3.04
C ALA A 75 4.20 13.86 1.90
N GLY A 76 4.22 12.92 0.96
CA GLY A 76 5.10 12.95 -0.21
C GLY A 76 4.90 14.18 -1.11
N LEU A 77 3.69 14.75 -1.18
CA LEU A 77 3.45 16.00 -1.92
C LEU A 77 4.10 17.22 -1.27
N ALA A 78 4.34 17.16 0.05
CA ALA A 78 4.99 18.22 0.82
C ALA A 78 6.52 18.07 0.88
N VAL A 79 7.10 17.02 0.27
CA VAL A 79 8.55 16.86 0.23
C VAL A 79 9.16 17.90 -0.70
N ALA A 80 10.12 18.66 -0.16
CA ALA A 80 10.87 19.68 -0.88
C ALA A 80 12.36 19.64 -0.48
N GLY A 81 12.92 18.43 -0.37
CA GLY A 81 14.30 18.20 0.04
C GLY A 81 14.44 17.22 1.22
N PRO A 82 15.68 17.06 1.73
CA PRO A 82 15.95 16.16 2.85
C PRO A 82 15.25 16.65 4.13
N GLY A 83 14.61 15.73 4.86
CA GLY A 83 13.94 16.06 6.11
C GLY A 83 13.00 14.95 6.59
N ALA A 84 12.34 15.21 7.73
CA ALA A 84 11.44 14.24 8.37
C ALA A 84 10.27 13.83 7.47
N ILE A 85 9.77 14.72 6.60
CA ILE A 85 8.64 14.42 5.70
C ILE A 85 9.00 13.32 4.69
N ALA A 86 10.21 13.34 4.13
CA ALA A 86 10.68 12.31 3.22
C ALA A 86 10.83 10.95 3.93
N LEU A 87 11.30 10.96 5.18
CA LEU A 87 11.37 9.76 6.01
C LEU A 87 9.97 9.20 6.31
N ILE A 88 9.02 10.06 6.68
CA ILE A 88 7.63 9.68 6.93
C ILE A 88 7.00 9.05 5.68
N LEU A 89 7.18 9.68 4.50
CA LEU A 89 6.72 9.14 3.22
C LEU A 89 7.21 7.69 3.03
N VAL A 90 8.51 7.46 3.20
CA VAL A 90 9.11 6.15 2.94
C VAL A 90 8.69 5.10 3.97
N LEU A 91 8.68 5.45 5.26
CA LEU A 91 8.26 4.55 6.31
C LEU A 91 6.77 4.21 6.20
N ALA A 92 5.92 5.20 5.90
CA ALA A 92 4.49 5.01 5.70
C ALA A 92 4.21 4.17 4.44
N TYR A 93 4.96 4.39 3.35
CA TYR A 93 4.90 3.55 2.16
C TYR A 93 5.24 2.08 2.47
N GLY A 94 6.32 1.85 3.20
CA GLY A 94 6.73 0.51 3.63
C GLY A 94 5.71 -0.15 4.56
N ALA A 95 5.26 0.57 5.59
CA ALA A 95 4.29 0.09 6.57
C ALA A 95 2.93 -0.23 5.93
N GLY A 96 2.40 0.68 5.12
CA GLY A 96 1.12 0.51 4.43
C GLY A 96 1.15 -0.67 3.45
N ASN A 97 2.22 -0.81 2.66
CA ASN A 97 2.37 -1.98 1.78
C ASN A 97 2.50 -3.28 2.57
N GLY A 98 3.32 -3.28 3.62
CA GLY A 98 3.52 -4.43 4.49
C GLY A 98 2.23 -4.93 5.13
N ALA A 99 1.42 -4.03 5.68
CA ALA A 99 0.14 -4.42 6.27
C ALA A 99 -0.91 -4.80 5.20
N LEU A 100 -0.90 -4.18 4.02
CA LEU A 100 -1.82 -4.56 2.93
C LEU A 100 -1.52 -5.95 2.34
N THR A 101 -0.27 -6.44 2.35
CA THR A 101 0.04 -7.81 1.90
C THR A 101 -0.51 -8.85 2.87
N VAL A 102 -0.46 -8.56 4.17
CA VAL A 102 -1.07 -9.37 5.21
C VAL A 102 -2.58 -9.43 5.06
N VAL A 103 -3.22 -8.26 4.95
CA VAL A 103 -4.67 -8.15 4.80
C VAL A 103 -5.11 -8.97 3.58
N ARG A 104 -4.37 -8.91 2.47
CA ARG A 104 -4.63 -9.74 1.28
C ARG A 104 -4.52 -11.24 1.54
N GLY A 105 -3.58 -11.67 2.39
CA GLY A 105 -3.45 -13.07 2.80
C GLY A 105 -4.51 -13.54 3.80
N ALA A 106 -4.98 -12.65 4.69
CA ALA A 106 -5.89 -13.00 5.78
C ALA A 106 -7.38 -12.79 5.44
N GLN A 107 -7.72 -11.81 4.61
CA GLN A 107 -9.09 -11.48 4.20
C GLN A 107 -9.89 -12.65 3.60
N PRO A 108 -9.32 -13.49 2.71
CA PRO A 108 -10.10 -14.54 2.05
C PRO A 108 -10.52 -15.66 3.01
N MET A 109 -9.71 -15.96 4.02
CA MET A 109 -10.00 -17.02 5.00
C MET A 109 -11.22 -16.72 5.88
N VAL A 110 -11.58 -15.43 6.02
CA VAL A 110 -12.77 -15.00 6.77
C VAL A 110 -14.01 -14.95 5.89
N LEU A 111 -13.86 -14.94 4.56
CA LEU A 111 -14.94 -14.68 3.60
C LEU A 111 -15.34 -15.89 2.74
N PHE A 112 -14.50 -16.90 2.57
CA PHE A 112 -14.77 -18.02 1.64
C PHE A 112 -14.36 -19.40 2.20
N GLN A 113 -15.15 -20.43 1.89
CA GLN A 113 -14.79 -21.83 2.15
C GLN A 113 -13.62 -22.28 1.25
N LEU A 114 -12.72 -23.10 1.80
CA LEU A 114 -11.40 -23.49 1.26
C LEU A 114 -11.41 -24.05 -0.18
N ALA A 115 -12.54 -24.55 -0.69
CA ALA A 115 -12.66 -25.13 -2.03
C ALA A 115 -12.81 -24.09 -3.16
N SER A 116 -13.48 -22.96 -2.91
CA SER A 116 -13.63 -21.86 -3.90
C SER A 116 -12.47 -20.85 -3.85
N TYR A 117 -11.54 -21.05 -2.89
CA TYR A 117 -10.41 -20.17 -2.58
C TYR A 117 -9.38 -20.07 -3.70
N ALA A 118 -8.90 -21.21 -4.21
CA ALA A 118 -7.85 -21.24 -5.23
C ALA A 118 -8.32 -20.59 -6.54
N GLU A 119 -9.60 -20.75 -6.87
CA GLU A 119 -10.19 -20.21 -8.08
C GLU A 119 -10.40 -18.69 -8.01
N ILE A 120 -10.96 -18.17 -6.90
CA ILE A 120 -11.17 -16.72 -6.73
C ILE A 120 -9.85 -15.98 -6.54
N SER A 121 -8.92 -16.54 -5.76
CA SER A 121 -7.58 -15.96 -5.59
C SER A 121 -6.80 -15.99 -6.90
N GLY A 122 -6.80 -17.10 -7.65
CA GLY A 122 -6.18 -17.21 -8.96
C GLY A 122 -6.73 -16.18 -9.97
N ARG A 123 -8.05 -15.98 -10.01
CA ARG A 123 -8.71 -14.98 -10.87
C ARG A 123 -8.40 -13.54 -10.50
N LEU A 124 -8.08 -13.23 -9.25
CA LEU A 124 -7.71 -11.87 -8.79
C LEU A 124 -6.21 -11.59 -8.90
N VAL A 125 -5.39 -12.62 -8.80
CA VAL A 125 -3.93 -12.54 -8.86
C VAL A 125 -3.45 -12.26 -10.28
N ALA A 126 -3.99 -12.96 -11.29
CA ALA A 126 -3.64 -12.75 -12.70
C ALA A 126 -3.78 -11.30 -13.19
N PRO A 127 -4.93 -10.61 -13.01
CA PRO A 127 -5.07 -9.21 -13.42
C PRO A 127 -4.22 -8.26 -12.56
N SER A 128 -3.93 -8.61 -11.31
CA SER A 128 -3.06 -7.80 -10.45
C SER A 128 -1.60 -7.85 -10.87
N PHE A 129 -1.12 -9.01 -11.36
CA PHE A 129 0.21 -9.12 -11.94
C PHE A 129 0.34 -8.36 -13.26
N LEU A 130 -0.67 -8.43 -14.13
CA LEU A 130 -0.70 -7.62 -15.34
C LEU A 130 -0.65 -6.13 -15.00
N ALA A 131 -1.48 -5.67 -14.06
CA ALA A 131 -1.44 -4.29 -13.58
C ALA A 131 -0.05 -3.91 -13.03
N ALA A 132 0.55 -4.75 -12.19
CA ALA A 132 1.88 -4.51 -11.65
C ALA A 132 2.95 -4.44 -12.75
N ALA A 133 2.87 -5.27 -13.79
CA ALA A 133 3.82 -5.26 -14.91
C ALA A 133 3.76 -3.97 -15.73
N PHE A 134 2.56 -3.38 -15.90
CA PHE A 134 2.40 -2.09 -16.58
C PHE A 134 2.73 -0.89 -15.68
N ALA A 135 2.93 -1.07 -14.37
CA ALA A 135 3.17 0.03 -13.46
C ALA A 135 4.49 0.78 -13.72
N PRO A 136 5.66 0.11 -13.87
CA PRO A 136 6.90 0.83 -14.12
C PRO A 136 6.89 1.67 -15.42
N PRO A 137 6.43 1.16 -16.58
CA PRO A 137 6.33 1.98 -17.80
C PRO A 137 5.40 3.19 -17.64
N VAL A 138 4.26 3.04 -16.96
CA VAL A 138 3.32 4.14 -16.72
C VAL A 138 3.92 5.19 -15.79
N TYR A 139 4.61 4.77 -14.72
CA TYR A 139 5.32 5.69 -13.84
C TYR A 139 6.46 6.40 -14.57
N ALA A 140 7.24 5.70 -15.40
CA ALA A 140 8.29 6.29 -16.19
C ALA A 140 7.73 7.38 -17.13
N ALA A 141 6.67 7.08 -17.88
CA ALA A 141 6.00 8.05 -18.75
C ALA A 141 5.43 9.24 -17.96
N ALA A 142 4.81 9.00 -16.81
CA ALA A 142 4.30 10.08 -15.96
C ALA A 142 5.41 11.00 -15.43
N ILE A 143 6.55 10.42 -15.05
CA ILE A 143 7.73 11.16 -14.59
C ILE A 143 8.36 11.94 -15.75
N GLU A 144 8.49 11.33 -16.93
CA GLU A 144 9.13 11.95 -18.09
C GLU A 144 8.30 13.11 -18.66
N ILE A 145 6.99 12.94 -18.80
CA ILE A 145 6.13 13.93 -19.44
C ILE A 145 5.73 15.02 -18.42
N TRP A 146 5.36 14.65 -17.19
CA TRP A 146 4.73 15.56 -16.21
C TRP A 146 5.53 15.75 -14.92
N GLY A 147 6.67 15.08 -14.77
CA GLY A 147 7.57 15.23 -13.62
C GLY A 147 7.19 14.40 -12.40
N ALA A 148 8.08 14.40 -11.40
CA ALA A 148 7.93 13.59 -10.18
C ALA A 148 6.69 13.95 -9.33
N ARG A 149 6.27 15.22 -9.32
CA ARG A 149 5.05 15.66 -8.62
C ARG A 149 3.79 15.05 -9.22
N ALA A 150 3.74 14.87 -10.54
CA ALA A 150 2.62 14.20 -11.19
C ALA A 150 2.58 12.71 -10.85
N ALA A 151 3.73 12.03 -10.83
CA ALA A 151 3.83 10.63 -10.38
C ALA A 151 3.44 10.46 -8.90
N MET A 152 3.76 11.43 -8.04
CA MET A 152 3.24 11.48 -6.67
C MET A 152 1.72 11.68 -6.63
N GLY A 153 1.17 12.54 -7.49
CA GLY A 153 -0.28 12.72 -7.65
C GLY A 153 -0.99 11.44 -8.12
N LEU A 154 -0.41 10.71 -9.08
CA LEU A 154 -0.89 9.38 -9.50
C LEU A 154 -0.88 8.39 -8.33
N SER A 155 0.22 8.36 -7.57
CA SER A 155 0.35 7.50 -6.38
C SER A 155 -0.70 7.85 -5.31
N LEU A 156 -0.98 9.13 -5.11
CA LEU A 156 -2.03 9.60 -4.21
C LEU A 156 -3.42 9.13 -4.68
N GLY A 157 -3.73 9.26 -5.97
CA GLY A 157 -5.00 8.79 -6.53
C GLY A 157 -5.19 7.28 -6.34
N LEU A 158 -4.14 6.49 -6.56
CA LEU A 158 -4.15 5.04 -6.33
C LEU A 158 -4.29 4.68 -4.84
N ALA A 159 -3.61 5.42 -3.95
CA ALA A 159 -3.74 5.24 -2.50
C ALA A 159 -5.15 5.57 -2.01
N LEU A 160 -5.76 6.64 -2.54
CA LEU A 160 -7.13 7.02 -2.24
C LEU A 160 -8.12 5.96 -2.72
N ALA A 161 -7.96 5.45 -3.94
CA ALA A 161 -8.78 4.36 -4.48
C ALA A 161 -8.67 3.08 -3.63
N THR A 162 -7.46 2.78 -3.15
CA THR A 162 -7.19 1.66 -2.25
C THR A 162 -7.89 1.86 -0.90
N PHE A 163 -7.77 3.05 -0.30
CA PHE A 163 -8.42 3.39 0.96
C PHE A 163 -9.96 3.37 0.84
N ALA A 164 -10.52 3.97 -0.22
CA ALA A 164 -11.95 3.96 -0.47
C ALA A 164 -12.50 2.54 -0.63
N ALA A 165 -11.77 1.66 -1.34
CA ALA A 165 -12.16 0.26 -1.48
C ALA A 165 -12.10 -0.50 -0.14
N ALA A 166 -11.06 -0.27 0.67
CA ALA A 166 -10.93 -0.88 2.00
C ALA A 166 -12.03 -0.38 2.95
N TRP A 167 -12.32 0.92 2.93
CA TRP A 167 -13.38 1.53 3.71
C TRP A 167 -14.77 1.02 3.30
N ALA A 168 -15.05 0.96 2.00
CA ALA A 168 -16.32 0.44 1.49
C ALA A 168 -16.54 -1.02 1.90
N LEU A 169 -15.46 -1.83 1.90
CA LEU A 169 -15.53 -3.22 2.35
C LEU A 169 -15.78 -3.31 3.86
N TRP A 170 -15.10 -2.50 4.66
CA TRP A 170 -15.32 -2.41 6.10
C TRP A 170 -16.73 -1.91 6.44
N ALA A 171 -17.25 -0.90 5.75
CA ALA A 171 -18.59 -0.38 5.98
C ALA A 171 -19.69 -1.40 5.62
N ARG A 172 -19.45 -2.26 4.62
CA ARG A 172 -20.41 -3.29 4.18
C ARG A 172 -20.39 -4.57 5.02
N ILE A 173 -19.25 -4.95 5.60
CA ILE A 173 -19.06 -6.26 6.26
C ILE A 173 -18.66 -6.13 7.75
N GLY A 174 -18.04 -5.01 8.13
CA GLY A 174 -17.46 -4.77 9.45
C GLY A 174 -18.44 -4.79 10.65
N PRO A 175 -19.71 -4.36 10.54
CA PRO A 175 -20.62 -4.35 11.69
C PRO A 175 -21.21 -5.72 12.09
N THR A 176 -21.20 -6.73 11.21
CA THR A 176 -22.04 -7.94 11.38
C THR A 176 -21.31 -9.21 11.84
N THR A 177 -20.03 -9.15 12.17
CA THR A 177 -19.34 -10.27 12.85
C THR A 177 -19.41 -10.06 14.37
N ASP A 178 -20.51 -10.54 14.94
CA ASP A 178 -20.72 -10.69 16.39
C ASP A 178 -19.81 -11.82 16.92
N PRO A 179 -19.15 -11.73 18.10
CA PRO A 179 -18.24 -12.76 18.64
C PRO A 179 -18.91 -14.09 19.05
N GLY A 180 -20.13 -14.38 18.58
CA GLY A 180 -21.05 -15.32 19.22
C GLY A 180 -21.47 -16.54 18.39
N LEU A 181 -20.65 -17.06 17.47
CA LEU A 181 -20.90 -18.39 16.90
C LEU A 181 -19.88 -19.41 17.43
N PRO A 182 -20.29 -20.34 18.31
CA PRO A 182 -19.48 -21.49 18.67
C PRO A 182 -19.32 -22.40 17.45
N VAL A 183 -18.10 -22.93 17.30
CA VAL A 183 -17.79 -24.10 16.46
C VAL A 183 -18.58 -25.33 16.92
#